data_AF-A0A4U3M4T9-F1
#
_entry.id   AF-A0A4U3M4T9-F1
#
_cell.length_a   1.000
_cell.length_b   1.000
_cell.length_c   1.000
_cell.angle_alpha   90.00
_cell.angle_beta   90.00
_cell.angle_gamma   90.00
#
_symmetry.space_group_name_H-M   'P 1'
#
loop_
_entity.id
_entity.type
_entity.pdbx_description
1 polymer ?
#
loop_
_entity_poly.entity_id
_entity_poly.type
_entity_poly.pdbx_seq_one_letter_code
_entity_poly.pdbx_strand_id
1 'polypeptide(L)'
;MTTWASVDEIRVDLVGVLGRFRGGGWAFSFGDGGPEAVMLTYDEFEDLGGEGKFSVPDEVVELGVLGRELPRLMEGVRAGTGAPVVWGEDGEPEAVVMSAAQYRELRGDVQPPAGVVDDPTVRRYATEPLPDSKPLDLDEWAANDPFTRELLDEIRAEERAEGDDR
;
A
#
# COMPACT_ATOMS: atom_id res chain seq x y z
N MET A 1 -16.49 4.96 -1.55
CA MET A 1 -15.54 5.73 -2.38
C MET A 1 -14.39 6.08 -1.47
N THR A 2 -13.16 5.67 -1.83
CA THR A 2 -11.97 6.10 -1.09
C THR A 2 -11.76 7.57 -1.41
N THR A 3 -11.83 8.43 -0.40
CA THR A 3 -11.46 9.85 -0.52
C THR A 3 -9.99 9.98 -0.15
N TRP A 4 -9.17 10.42 -1.09
CA TRP A 4 -7.77 10.75 -0.83
C TRP A 4 -7.68 12.11 -0.16
N ALA A 5 -6.66 12.30 0.67
CA ALA A 5 -6.33 13.61 1.19
C ALA A 5 -5.93 14.53 0.03
N SER A 6 -6.40 15.77 0.05
CA SER A 6 -5.99 16.81 -0.89
C SER A 6 -4.56 17.29 -0.60
N VAL A 7 -3.97 17.98 -1.57
CA VAL A 7 -2.62 18.55 -1.40
C VAL A 7 -2.62 19.59 -0.28
N ASP A 8 -3.69 20.38 -0.16
CA ASP A 8 -3.79 21.42 0.86
C ASP A 8 -3.95 20.82 2.27
N GLU A 9 -4.73 19.75 2.42
CA GLU A 9 -4.86 19.03 3.70
C GLU A 9 -3.50 18.50 4.19
N ILE A 10 -2.73 17.85 3.31
CA ILE A 10 -1.39 17.34 3.67
C ILE A 10 -0.45 18.50 4.02
N ARG A 11 -0.48 19.56 3.21
CA ARG A 11 0.35 20.75 3.41
C ARG A 11 0.14 21.39 4.79
N VAL A 12 -1.09 21.46 5.28
CA VAL A 12 -1.38 22.11 6.57
C VAL A 12 -1.13 21.21 7.78
N ASP A 13 -0.98 19.88 7.58
CA ASP A 13 -0.85 18.89 8.66
C ASP A 13 0.38 17.98 8.53
N LEU A 14 1.52 18.50 8.05
CA LEU A 14 2.77 17.73 7.97
C LEU A 14 3.24 17.18 9.32
N VAL A 15 2.97 17.91 10.41
CA VAL A 15 3.27 17.45 11.77
C VAL A 15 2.41 16.23 12.13
N GLY A 16 1.11 16.25 11.80
CA GLY A 16 0.23 15.10 11.98
C GLY A 16 0.66 13.89 11.14
N VAL A 17 1.16 14.13 9.91
CA VAL A 17 1.71 13.08 9.05
C VAL A 17 2.93 12.41 9.70
N LEU A 18 3.92 13.17 10.19
CA LEU A 18 5.06 12.58 10.90
C LEU A 18 4.62 11.89 12.20
N GLY A 19 3.71 12.49 12.96
CA GLY A 19 3.16 11.87 14.16
C GLY A 19 2.53 10.50 13.87
N ARG A 20 1.85 10.36 12.73
CA ARG A 20 1.30 9.09 12.25
C ARG A 20 2.41 8.08 11.92
N PHE A 21 3.46 8.48 11.20
CA PHE A 21 4.57 7.59 10.85
C PHE A 21 5.36 7.11 12.08
N ARG A 22 5.67 8.03 13.00
CA ARG A 22 6.27 7.69 14.31
C ARG A 22 5.40 6.72 15.13
N GLY A 23 4.08 6.73 14.90
CA GLY A 23 3.12 5.79 15.47
C GLY A 23 2.97 4.45 14.73
N GLY A 24 3.80 4.17 13.72
CA GLY A 24 3.72 2.95 12.90
C GLY A 24 2.73 3.04 11.74
N GLY A 25 2.45 4.25 11.25
CA GLY A 25 1.64 4.48 10.07
C GLY A 25 2.31 3.98 8.79
N TRP A 26 1.50 3.48 7.87
CA TRP A 26 1.93 3.01 6.54
C TRP A 26 1.87 4.12 5.50
N ALA A 27 2.57 3.90 4.38
CA ALA A 27 2.47 4.75 3.20
C ALA A 27 1.01 4.98 2.76
N PHE A 28 0.72 6.17 2.25
CA PHE A 28 -0.61 6.53 1.77
C PHE A 28 -0.55 7.47 0.57
N SER A 29 -1.54 7.35 -0.31
CA SER A 29 -1.70 8.24 -1.46
C SER A 29 -2.51 9.50 -1.15
N PHE A 30 -2.17 10.59 -1.85
CA PHE A 30 -2.86 11.87 -1.76
C PHE A 30 -2.85 12.61 -3.11
N GLY A 31 -3.73 13.60 -3.26
CA GLY A 31 -3.86 14.43 -4.46
C GLY A 31 -5.26 15.04 -4.60
N ASP A 32 -5.38 16.08 -5.45
CA ASP A 32 -6.61 16.88 -5.55
C ASP A 32 -7.71 16.22 -6.42
N GLY A 33 -7.36 15.17 -7.14
CA GLY A 33 -8.28 14.44 -8.04
C GLY A 33 -8.03 12.94 -8.10
N GLY A 34 -7.18 12.39 -7.24
CA GLY A 34 -6.75 11.00 -7.27
C GLY A 34 -5.46 10.75 -6.48
N PRO A 35 -4.93 9.52 -6.53
CA PRO A 35 -3.65 9.15 -5.91
C PRO A 35 -2.49 9.64 -6.78
N GLU A 36 -2.25 10.95 -6.79
CA GLU A 36 -1.21 11.59 -7.62
C GLU A 36 0.20 11.35 -7.04
N ALA A 37 0.31 11.45 -5.71
CA ALA A 37 1.54 11.27 -4.96
C ALA A 37 1.34 10.31 -3.77
N VAL A 38 2.47 9.89 -3.21
CA VAL A 38 2.55 8.99 -2.06
C VAL A 38 3.45 9.63 -1.02
N MET A 39 3.00 9.58 0.23
CA MET A 39 3.84 9.78 1.41
C MET A 39 4.19 8.41 1.98
N LEU A 40 5.46 8.18 2.31
CA LEU A 40 5.97 6.97 2.96
C LEU A 40 7.04 7.33 3.99
N THR A 41 7.34 6.41 4.91
CA THR A 41 8.47 6.59 5.84
C THR A 41 9.80 6.49 5.10
N TYR A 42 10.84 7.11 5.64
CA TYR A 42 12.19 6.96 5.10
C TYR A 42 12.66 5.50 5.18
N ASP A 43 12.39 4.81 6.29
CA ASP A 43 12.70 3.38 6.46
C ASP A 43 12.06 2.52 5.36
N GLU A 44 10.78 2.74 5.02
CA GLU A 44 10.12 1.99 3.93
C GLU A 44 10.79 2.29 2.58
N PHE A 45 11.20 3.53 2.35
CA PHE A 45 11.92 3.91 1.15
C PHE A 45 13.29 3.24 1.06
N GLU A 46 14.05 3.21 2.15
CA GLU A 46 15.36 2.56 2.27
C GLU A 46 15.25 1.05 2.09
N ASP A 47 14.31 0.40 2.79
CA ASP A 47 14.07 -1.05 2.73
C ASP A 47 13.73 -1.53 1.31
N LEU A 48 13.03 -0.71 0.53
CA LEU A 48 12.71 -0.99 -0.87
C LEU A 48 13.87 -0.66 -1.84
N GLY A 49 15.00 -0.22 -1.32
CA GLY A 49 16.21 0.13 -2.07
C GLY A 49 16.07 1.46 -2.83
N GLY A 50 15.34 2.42 -2.28
CA GLY A 50 15.03 3.69 -2.93
C GLY A 50 16.25 4.52 -3.32
N GLU A 51 17.27 4.57 -2.46
CA GLU A 51 18.53 5.29 -2.71
C GLU A 51 19.29 4.74 -3.93
N GLY A 52 19.14 3.46 -4.23
CA GLY A 52 19.75 2.83 -5.41
C GLY A 52 18.95 3.04 -6.70
N LYS A 53 17.66 3.35 -6.60
CA LYS A 53 16.73 3.49 -7.74
C LYS A 53 16.54 4.94 -8.16
N PHE A 54 16.58 5.87 -7.21
CA PHE A 54 16.32 7.28 -7.44
C PHE A 54 17.49 8.13 -6.99
N SER A 55 17.78 9.19 -7.75
CA SER A 55 18.69 10.22 -7.28
C SER A 55 17.94 11.10 -6.30
N VAL A 56 18.31 10.99 -5.03
CA VAL A 56 17.75 11.77 -3.94
C VAL A 56 18.82 12.73 -3.43
N PRO A 57 18.52 14.02 -3.25
CA PRO A 57 19.47 14.95 -2.64
C PRO A 57 19.80 14.53 -1.19
N ASP A 58 21.05 14.73 -0.77
CA ASP A 58 21.47 14.53 0.63
C ASP A 58 20.80 15.52 1.62
N GLU A 59 20.12 16.54 1.09
CA GLU A 59 19.44 17.55 1.87
C GLU A 59 18.05 17.07 2.32
N VAL A 60 17.85 16.99 3.63
CA VAL A 60 16.54 16.74 4.25
C VAL A 60 15.74 18.04 4.30
N VAL A 61 14.56 18.03 3.69
CA VAL A 61 13.69 19.21 3.63
C VAL A 61 12.90 19.36 4.94
N GLU A 62 13.04 20.52 5.57
CA GLU A 62 12.27 20.88 6.77
C GLU A 62 10.77 21.06 6.50
N LEU A 63 9.92 20.75 7.47
CA LEU A 63 8.44 20.79 7.34
C LEU A 63 7.93 22.13 6.82
N GLY A 64 8.46 23.24 7.34
CA GLY A 64 8.03 24.57 6.93
C GLY A 64 8.40 24.93 5.49
N VAL A 65 9.45 24.30 4.95
CA VAL A 65 9.84 24.42 3.54
C VAL A 65 8.95 23.53 2.69
N LEU A 66 8.80 22.26 3.08
CA LEU A 66 7.93 21.32 2.38
C LEU A 66 6.51 21.85 2.26
N GLY A 67 5.90 22.35 3.34
CA GLY A 67 4.54 22.90 3.30
C GLY A 67 4.38 24.11 2.36
N ARG A 68 5.44 24.84 2.06
CA ARG A 68 5.40 25.93 1.06
C ARG A 68 5.58 25.41 -0.36
N GLU A 69 6.47 24.46 -0.56
CA GLU A 69 6.83 23.94 -1.88
C GLU A 69 5.93 22.79 -2.35
N LEU A 70 5.16 22.15 -1.47
CA LEU A 70 4.33 20.98 -1.81
C LEU A 70 3.42 21.20 -3.02
N PRO A 71 2.69 22.33 -3.17
CA PRO A 71 1.90 22.58 -4.37
C PRO A 71 2.73 22.60 -5.66
N ARG A 72 3.94 23.16 -5.61
CA ARG A 72 4.87 23.22 -6.74
C ARG A 72 5.49 21.86 -7.04
N LEU A 73 5.79 21.07 -6.02
CA LEU A 73 6.22 19.67 -6.20
C LEU A 73 5.13 18.87 -6.92
N MET A 74 3.86 19.10 -6.57
CA MET A 74 2.73 18.44 -7.23
C MET A 74 2.56 18.84 -8.70
N GLU A 75 2.90 20.08 -9.08
CA GLU A 75 2.98 20.46 -10.51
C GLU A 75 4.02 19.61 -11.25
N GLY A 76 5.19 19.38 -10.64
CA GLY A 76 6.24 18.51 -11.19
C GLY A 76 5.82 17.04 -11.28
N VAL A 77 5.09 16.54 -10.28
CA VAL A 77 4.50 15.19 -10.29
C VAL A 77 3.52 15.04 -11.46
N ARG A 78 2.62 16.00 -11.64
CA ARG A 78 1.63 16.00 -12.74
C ARG A 78 2.29 16.11 -14.12
N ALA A 79 3.43 16.81 -14.21
CA ALA A 79 4.24 16.89 -15.42
C ALA A 79 5.12 15.65 -15.65
N GLY A 80 5.23 14.74 -14.67
CA GLY A 80 6.09 13.55 -14.75
C GLY A 80 7.59 13.83 -14.59
N THR A 81 7.96 14.98 -14.02
CA THR A 81 9.36 15.44 -13.91
C THR A 81 9.86 15.61 -12.48
N GLY A 82 9.02 15.32 -11.47
CA GLY A 82 9.39 15.43 -10.05
C GLY A 82 10.29 14.29 -9.59
N ALA A 83 11.33 14.60 -8.80
CA ALA A 83 12.14 13.61 -8.09
C ALA A 83 11.56 13.34 -6.68
N PRO A 84 11.88 12.21 -6.04
CA PRO A 84 11.53 11.99 -4.63
C PRO A 84 12.16 13.06 -3.74
N VAL A 85 11.43 13.51 -2.73
CA VAL A 85 11.90 14.51 -1.76
C VAL A 85 11.88 13.88 -0.38
N VAL A 86 13.04 13.85 0.27
CA VAL A 86 13.21 13.42 1.66
C VAL A 86 12.98 14.61 2.58
N TRP A 87 12.28 14.38 3.68
CA TRP A 87 11.90 15.41 4.63
C TRP A 87 11.78 14.86 6.04
N GLY A 88 11.88 15.75 7.02
CA GLY A 88 11.85 15.41 8.45
C GLY A 88 12.17 16.63 9.32
N GLU A 89 12.37 16.41 10.61
CA GLU A 89 12.73 17.44 11.58
C GLU A 89 14.23 17.38 11.95
N ASP A 90 14.82 18.54 12.22
CA ASP A 90 16.20 18.68 12.71
C ASP A 90 17.26 18.06 11.78
N GLY A 91 16.98 18.01 10.47
CA GLY A 91 17.84 17.42 9.46
C GLY A 91 17.87 15.88 9.43
N GLU A 92 17.04 15.21 10.23
CA GLU A 92 16.92 13.75 10.21
C GLU A 92 15.88 13.31 9.16
N PRO A 93 16.21 12.34 8.28
CA PRO A 93 15.28 11.87 7.27
C PRO A 93 14.20 10.97 7.90
N GLU A 94 12.94 11.39 7.82
CA GLU A 94 11.84 10.64 8.45
C GLU A 94 10.79 10.16 7.45
N ALA A 95 10.60 10.91 6.38
CA ALA A 95 9.60 10.62 5.37
C ALA A 95 10.06 11.03 3.98
N VAL A 96 9.38 10.46 2.99
CA VAL A 96 9.59 10.75 1.58
C VAL A 96 8.25 11.11 0.96
N VAL A 97 8.27 12.07 0.04
CA VAL A 97 7.18 12.30 -0.90
C VAL A 97 7.66 11.99 -2.31
N MET A 98 6.86 11.23 -3.05
CA MET A 98 7.14 10.88 -4.45
C MET A 98 5.84 10.71 -5.23
N SER A 99 5.93 10.67 -6.56
CA SER A 99 4.77 10.37 -7.40
C SER A 99 4.27 8.94 -7.19
N ALA A 100 2.99 8.70 -7.44
CA ALA A 100 2.43 7.35 -7.42
C ALA A 100 3.07 6.42 -8.48
N ALA A 101 3.60 6.97 -9.57
CA ALA A 101 4.34 6.20 -10.56
C ALA A 101 5.70 5.73 -10.02
N GLN A 102 6.45 6.62 -9.36
CA GLN A 102 7.73 6.29 -8.71
C GLN A 102 7.57 5.29 -7.58
N TYR A 103 6.50 5.39 -6.78
CA TYR A 103 6.25 4.42 -5.72
C TYR A 103 5.98 3.01 -6.28
N ARG A 104 5.33 2.90 -7.45
CA ARG A 104 5.20 1.60 -8.14
C ARG A 104 6.55 1.08 -8.62
N GLU A 105 7.36 1.93 -9.23
CA GLU A 105 8.72 1.56 -9.63
C GLU A 105 9.58 1.12 -8.44
N LEU A 106 9.48 1.83 -7.32
CA LEU A 106 10.13 1.48 -6.06
C LEU A 106 9.74 0.06 -5.62
N ARG A 107 8.46 -0.30 -5.72
CA ARG A 107 7.95 -1.63 -5.36
C ARG A 107 8.12 -2.70 -6.44
N GLY A 108 8.51 -2.32 -7.67
CA GLY A 108 8.52 -3.22 -8.82
C GLY A 108 7.12 -3.59 -9.33
N ASP A 109 6.11 -2.76 -9.02
CA ASP A 109 4.73 -2.95 -9.45
C ASP A 109 4.54 -2.53 -10.91
N VAL A 110 3.62 -3.19 -11.62
CA VAL A 110 3.27 -2.86 -13.01
C VAL A 110 2.44 -1.58 -13.06
N GLN A 111 2.73 -0.69 -14.01
CA GLN A 111 1.95 0.53 -14.19
C GLN A 111 0.53 0.22 -14.71
N PRO A 112 -0.51 0.85 -14.15
CA PRO A 112 -1.87 0.68 -14.64
C PRO A 112 -2.00 1.24 -16.07
N PRO A 113 -2.96 0.74 -16.87
CA PRO A 113 -3.29 1.32 -18.16
C PRO A 113 -3.69 2.81 -18.01
N ALA A 114 -3.45 3.59 -19.06
CA ALA A 114 -3.82 5.02 -19.07
C ALA A 114 -5.32 5.21 -18.78
N GLY A 115 -5.64 6.16 -17.89
CA GLY A 115 -7.01 6.47 -17.48
C GLY A 115 -7.58 5.58 -16.36
N VAL A 116 -6.85 4.57 -15.89
CA VAL A 116 -7.24 3.77 -14.73
C VAL A 116 -6.80 4.48 -13.46
N VAL A 117 -7.78 4.82 -12.61
CA VAL A 117 -7.51 5.34 -11.26
C VAL A 117 -7.17 4.15 -10.35
N ASP A 118 -5.89 4.04 -10.02
CA ASP A 118 -5.34 3.00 -9.16
C ASP A 118 -4.50 3.63 -8.05
N ASP A 119 -4.70 3.17 -6.82
CA ASP A 119 -3.98 3.63 -5.64
C ASP A 119 -2.91 2.58 -5.30
N PRO A 120 -1.61 2.89 -5.49
CA PRO A 120 -0.55 1.92 -5.29
C PRO A 120 -0.31 1.57 -3.81
N THR A 121 -0.87 2.35 -2.88
CA THR A 121 -0.79 2.07 -1.44
C THR A 121 -1.88 1.11 -0.97
N VAL A 122 -2.95 0.95 -1.76
CA VAL A 122 -4.03 -0.01 -1.49
C VAL A 122 -3.74 -1.30 -2.24
N ARG A 123 -3.30 -2.34 -1.51
CA ARG A 123 -3.23 -3.70 -2.07
C ARG A 123 -4.63 -4.26 -2.29
N ARG A 124 -5.12 -4.23 -3.52
CA ARG A 124 -6.29 -5.04 -3.93
C ARG A 124 -5.81 -6.46 -4.15
N TYR A 125 -5.99 -7.33 -3.15
CA TYR A 125 -5.92 -8.77 -3.42
C TYR A 125 -7.06 -9.10 -4.38
N ALA A 126 -6.76 -9.70 -5.53
CA ALA A 126 -7.77 -10.32 -6.35
C ALA A 126 -8.36 -11.49 -5.53
N THR A 127 -9.50 -11.24 -4.89
CA THR A 127 -10.26 -12.29 -4.18
C THR A 127 -11.14 -13.08 -5.13
N GLU A 128 -11.18 -12.69 -6.40
CA GLU A 128 -11.87 -13.47 -7.43
C GLU A 128 -11.09 -14.77 -7.66
N PRO A 129 -11.77 -15.93 -7.70
CA PRO A 129 -11.13 -17.18 -8.09
C PRO A 129 -10.48 -17.03 -9.46
N LEU A 130 -9.33 -17.68 -9.67
CA LEU A 130 -8.72 -17.72 -11.00
C LEU A 130 -9.71 -18.39 -11.98
N PRO A 131 -9.63 -18.11 -13.29
CA PRO A 131 -10.55 -18.68 -14.28
C PRO A 131 -10.67 -20.20 -14.24
N ASP A 132 -9.60 -20.89 -13.84
CA ASP A 132 -9.52 -22.35 -13.72
C ASP A 132 -9.65 -22.84 -12.27
N SER A 133 -9.90 -21.94 -11.31
CA SER A 133 -10.16 -22.34 -9.92
C SER A 133 -11.49 -23.07 -9.83
N LYS A 134 -11.47 -24.24 -9.21
CA LYS A 134 -12.67 -25.00 -8.83
C LYS A 134 -12.97 -24.78 -7.35
N PRO A 135 -14.24 -24.89 -6.92
CA PRO A 135 -14.57 -24.96 -5.50
C PRO A 135 -13.78 -26.08 -4.82
N LEU A 136 -13.41 -25.88 -3.56
CA LEU A 136 -12.77 -26.93 -2.76
C LEU A 136 -13.74 -28.10 -2.60
N ASP A 137 -13.35 -29.28 -3.08
CA ASP A 137 -14.03 -30.54 -2.84
C ASP A 137 -13.27 -31.29 -1.73
N LEU A 138 -13.88 -31.34 -0.54
CA LEU A 138 -13.29 -32.00 0.63
C LEU A 138 -13.17 -33.52 0.44
N ASP A 139 -14.05 -34.14 -0.36
CA ASP A 139 -13.98 -35.57 -0.66
C ASP A 139 -12.84 -35.89 -1.63
N GLU A 140 -12.59 -35.01 -2.63
CA GLU A 140 -11.42 -35.12 -3.51
C GLU A 140 -10.10 -34.93 -2.73
N TRP A 141 -10.08 -34.00 -1.78
CA TRP A 141 -8.90 -33.74 -0.96
C TRP A 141 -8.62 -34.92 0.00
N ALA A 142 -9.66 -35.42 0.68
CA ALA A 142 -9.57 -36.58 1.56
C ALA A 142 -9.22 -37.89 0.85
N ALA A 143 -9.58 -38.04 -0.43
CA ALA A 143 -9.18 -39.20 -1.22
C ALA A 143 -7.65 -39.31 -1.38
N ASN A 144 -6.93 -38.18 -1.26
CA ASN A 144 -5.48 -38.11 -1.41
C ASN A 144 -4.71 -38.05 -0.09
N ASP A 145 -5.41 -37.96 1.06
CA ASP A 145 -4.81 -37.94 2.40
C ASP A 145 -5.60 -38.79 3.41
N PRO A 146 -5.04 -39.92 3.89
CA PRO A 146 -5.71 -40.82 4.83
C PRO A 146 -6.15 -40.17 6.14
N PHE A 147 -5.38 -39.20 6.64
CA PHE A 147 -5.67 -38.49 7.89
C PHE A 147 -6.90 -37.59 7.76
N THR A 148 -6.99 -36.83 6.67
CA THR A 148 -8.16 -36.01 6.34
C THR A 148 -9.43 -36.85 6.20
N ARG A 149 -9.31 -38.05 5.61
CA ARG A 149 -10.45 -38.95 5.46
C ARG A 149 -11.00 -39.41 6.80
N GLU A 150 -10.13 -39.83 7.72
CA GLU A 150 -10.52 -40.24 9.07
C GLU A 150 -11.20 -39.09 9.83
N LEU A 151 -10.63 -37.88 9.74
CA LEU A 151 -11.18 -36.68 10.38
C LEU A 151 -12.57 -36.30 9.83
N LEU A 152 -12.78 -36.38 8.50
CA LEU A 152 -14.09 -36.10 7.91
C LEU A 152 -15.13 -37.17 8.26
N ASP A 153 -14.73 -38.43 8.37
CA ASP A 153 -15.61 -39.52 8.78
C ASP A 153 -16.04 -39.36 10.25
N GLU A 154 -15.15 -38.89 11.13
CA GLU A 154 -15.46 -38.54 12.52
C GLU A 154 -16.47 -37.38 12.60
N ILE A 155 -16.21 -36.27 11.90
CA ILE A 155 -17.12 -35.10 11.87
C ILE A 155 -18.52 -35.50 11.36
N ARG A 156 -18.59 -36.31 10.29
CA ARG A 156 -19.87 -36.81 9.73
C ARG A 156 -20.60 -37.76 10.66
N ALA A 157 -19.88 -38.46 11.54
CA ALA A 157 -20.48 -39.33 12.54
C ALA A 157 -21.08 -38.50 13.70
N GLU A 158 -20.37 -37.45 14.14
CA GLU A 158 -20.83 -36.52 15.18
C GLU A 158 -22.07 -35.73 14.73
N GLU A 159 -22.08 -35.16 13.51
CA GLU A 159 -23.24 -34.41 12.99
C GLU A 159 -24.50 -35.27 12.87
N ARG A 160 -24.36 -36.57 12.56
CA ARG A 160 -25.50 -37.51 12.56
C ARG A 160 -25.98 -37.84 13.96
N ALA A 161 -25.08 -37.93 14.93
CA ALA A 161 -25.43 -38.22 16.31
C ALA A 161 -26.19 -37.04 16.96
N GLU A 162 -25.82 -35.79 16.65
CA GLU A 162 -26.55 -34.61 17.14
C GLU A 162 -27.92 -34.39 16.47
N GLY A 163 -28.12 -34.92 15.26
CA GLY A 163 -29.40 -34.83 14.53
C GLY A 163 -30.48 -35.83 14.94
N ASP A 164 -30.12 -36.88 15.70
CA ASP A 164 -31.03 -37.98 16.11
C ASP A 164 -31.60 -37.78 17.53
N ASP A 165 -31.18 -36.71 18.23
CA ASP A 165 -31.58 -36.39 19.61
C ASP A 165 -32.58 -35.22 19.69
N ARG A 166 -33.34 -34.94 18.61
CA ARG A 166 -34.33 -33.84 18.54
C ARG A 166 -35.73 -34.26 18.09
#